data_AF-A0A9N9X2I8-F1
#
_entry.id   AF-A0A9N9X2I8-F1
#
_cell.length_a   1.000
_cell.length_b   1.000
_cell.length_c   1.000
_cell.angle_alpha   90.00
_cell.angle_beta   90.00
_cell.angle_gamma   90.00
#
_symmetry.space_group_name_H-M   'P 1'
#
loop_
_entity.id
_entity.type
_entity.pdbx_description
1 polymer ?
#
loop_
_entity_poly.entity_id
_entity_poly.type
_entity_poly.pdbx_seq_one_letter_code
_entity_poly.pdbx_strand_id
1 'polypeptide(L)'
;MADEETKETIKMLVEQINQLKSSLAASTHAGTHMNNSAGAAISSCVQPPKPLNIEGDPSKTWKIWLQHFEWFEQAVNLGLKSNDQQISTFMMVIGSNWFEIYNNWPLEKH
;
A
#
# COMPACT_ATOMS: atom_id res chain seq x y z
N MET A 1 10.95 -22.74 10.80
CA MET A 1 10.33 -21.94 11.87
C MET A 1 10.60 -20.49 11.53
N ALA A 2 9.57 -19.72 11.17
CA ALA A 2 9.74 -18.27 11.05
C ALA A 2 10.10 -17.73 12.44
N ASP A 3 11.11 -16.86 12.53
CA ASP A 3 11.48 -16.19 13.78
C ASP A 3 10.30 -15.35 14.31
N GLU A 4 10.23 -15.16 15.62
CA GLU A 4 9.14 -14.43 16.27
C GLU A 4 9.04 -12.96 15.80
N GLU A 5 10.15 -12.40 15.31
CA GLU A 5 10.21 -11.04 14.76
C GLU A 5 9.49 -10.91 13.41
N THR A 6 9.60 -11.95 12.58
CA THR A 6 8.87 -12.10 11.32
C THR A 6 7.37 -12.20 11.59
N LYS A 7 6.95 -12.96 12.61
CA LYS A 7 5.54 -13.08 12.97
C LYS A 7 4.95 -11.76 13.44
N GLU A 8 5.69 -11.02 14.27
CA GLU A 8 5.21 -9.73 14.80
C GLU A 8 5.17 -8.65 13.73
N THR A 9 6.13 -8.66 12.80
CA THR A 9 6.12 -7.77 11.62
C THR A 9 4.91 -8.04 10.75
N ILE A 10 4.56 -9.30 10.50
CA ILE A 10 3.41 -9.61 9.66
C ILE A 10 2.10 -9.29 10.37
N LYS A 11 2.01 -9.50 11.68
CA LYS A 11 0.86 -9.08 12.49
C LYS A 11 0.63 -7.57 12.41
N MET A 12 1.70 -6.78 12.53
CA MET A 12 1.64 -5.32 12.37
C MET A 12 1.15 -4.91 10.97
N LEU A 13 1.60 -5.60 9.92
CA LEU A 13 1.19 -5.33 8.54
C LEU A 13 -0.28 -5.64 8.29
N VAL A 14 -0.79 -6.76 8.83
CA VAL A 14 -2.21 -7.13 8.73
C VAL A 14 -3.10 -6.11 9.45
N GLU A 15 -2.68 -5.65 10.63
CA GLU A 15 -3.37 -4.61 11.40
C GLU A 15 -3.50 -3.30 10.60
N GLN A 16 -2.41 -2.84 9.97
CA GLN A 16 -2.40 -1.63 9.16
C GLN A 16 -3.32 -1.74 7.93
N ILE A 17 -3.33 -2.91 7.26
CA ILE A 17 -4.24 -3.17 6.14
C ILE A 17 -5.71 -3.11 6.61
N ASN A 18 -6.02 -3.65 7.78
CA ASN A 18 -7.37 -3.63 8.33
C ASN A 18 -7.82 -2.23 8.76
N GLN A 19 -6.91 -1.40 9.28
CA GLN A 19 -7.17 0.01 9.57
C GLN A 19 -7.50 0.79 8.30
N LEU A 20 -6.72 0.61 7.23
CA LEU A 20 -6.99 1.23 5.93
C LEU A 20 -8.36 0.82 5.36
N LYS A 21 -8.73 -0.47 5.49
CA LYS A 21 -10.08 -0.96 5.11
C LYS A 21 -11.21 -0.36 5.94
N SER A 22 -10.97 -0.06 7.21
CA SER A 22 -11.98 0.54 8.09
C SER A 22 -12.20 2.03 7.80
N SER A 23 -11.12 2.75 7.48
CA SER A 23 -11.19 4.13 6.97
C SER A 23 -11.94 4.23 5.65
N LEU A 24 -11.87 3.18 4.82
CA LEU A 24 -12.59 3.05 3.55
C LEU A 24 -14.11 3.08 3.71
N ALA A 25 -14.64 2.40 4.72
CA ALA A 25 -16.09 2.29 4.96
C ALA A 25 -16.68 3.59 5.50
N ALA A 26 -15.88 4.42 6.19
CA ALA A 26 -16.32 5.66 6.82
C ALA A 26 -16.43 6.86 5.86
N SER A 27 -15.89 6.78 4.63
CA SER A 27 -15.80 7.90 3.69
C SER A 27 -16.98 8.02 2.69
N THR A 28 -17.97 7.12 2.73
CA THR A 28 -19.03 7.05 1.70
C THR A 28 -20.14 8.12 1.82
N HIS A 29 -19.92 9.31 2.40
CA HIS A 29 -20.99 10.33 2.54
C HIS A 29 -20.67 11.78 2.17
N ALA A 30 -19.59 12.10 1.46
CA ALA A 30 -19.42 13.45 0.93
C ALA A 30 -18.66 13.51 -0.39
N GLY A 31 -19.29 14.05 -1.43
CA GLY A 31 -18.55 14.69 -2.52
C GLY A 31 -19.07 14.45 -3.93
N THR A 32 -20.20 15.05 -4.28
CA THR A 32 -20.64 15.32 -5.65
C THR A 32 -19.63 16.21 -6.40
N HIS A 33 -19.33 15.83 -7.66
CA HIS A 33 -18.76 16.60 -8.79
C HIS A 33 -17.98 17.91 -8.52
N MET A 34 -16.72 17.98 -8.99
CA MET A 34 -16.28 19.04 -9.93
C MET A 34 -14.94 18.70 -10.61
N ASN A 35 -14.92 19.05 -11.88
CA ASN A 35 -13.92 18.98 -12.93
C ASN A 35 -12.71 19.91 -12.71
N ASN A 36 -11.49 19.42 -12.98
CA ASN A 36 -10.42 20.27 -13.49
C ASN A 36 -9.43 19.48 -14.36
N SER A 37 -9.48 19.80 -15.66
CA SER A 37 -8.58 19.32 -16.70
C SER A 37 -7.24 20.06 -16.59
N ALA A 38 -6.34 19.60 -15.72
CA ALA A 38 -4.94 20.05 -15.68
C ALA A 38 -3.94 19.03 -15.09
N GLY A 39 -4.30 17.75 -14.94
CA GLY A 39 -3.48 16.76 -14.22
C GLY A 39 -2.54 15.89 -15.08
N ALA A 40 -2.50 16.05 -16.40
CA ALA A 40 -1.98 15.02 -17.29
C ALA A 40 -0.45 15.02 -17.55
N ALA A 41 0.33 15.99 -17.06
CA ALA A 41 1.70 16.21 -17.56
C ALA A 41 2.84 16.17 -16.52
N ILE A 42 2.63 15.62 -15.32
CA ILE A 42 3.72 15.25 -14.39
C ILE A 42 3.79 13.74 -14.10
N SER A 43 2.85 12.96 -14.63
CA SER A 43 2.73 11.52 -14.37
C SER A 43 3.86 10.67 -14.98
N SER A 44 4.72 11.21 -15.85
CA SER A 44 5.78 10.43 -16.52
C SER A 44 7.16 10.51 -15.86
N CYS A 45 7.36 11.37 -14.85
CA CYS A 45 8.69 11.63 -14.29
C CYS A 45 8.95 10.98 -12.92
N VAL A 46 7.91 10.52 -12.23
CA VAL A 46 8.03 9.92 -10.90
C VAL A 46 8.07 8.40 -11.05
N GLN A 47 9.23 7.80 -10.78
CA GLN A 47 9.36 6.35 -10.80
C GLN A 47 8.79 5.75 -9.52
N PRO A 48 8.07 4.60 -9.61
CA PRO A 48 7.66 3.87 -8.43
C PRO A 48 8.90 3.41 -7.64
N PRO A 49 8.77 3.26 -6.31
CA PRO A 49 9.84 2.66 -5.51
C PRO A 49 10.13 1.25 -6.00
N LYS A 50 11.36 0.78 -5.74
CA LYS A 50 11.71 -0.62 -6.00
C LYS A 50 10.78 -1.54 -5.19
N PRO A 51 10.47 -2.75 -5.71
CA PRO A 51 9.72 -3.75 -4.95
C PRO A 51 10.33 -3.99 -3.56
N LEU A 52 9.47 -4.33 -2.59
CA LEU A 52 9.92 -4.64 -1.24
C LEU A 52 10.86 -5.85 -1.28
N ASN A 53 12.11 -5.64 -0.87
CA ASN A 53 13.03 -6.73 -0.61
C ASN A 53 12.86 -7.17 0.85
N ILE A 54 12.59 -8.44 1.08
CA ILE A 54 12.47 -9.01 2.44
C ILE A 54 13.76 -9.72 2.88
N GLU A 55 14.83 -9.64 2.08
CA GLU A 55 16.15 -10.12 2.46
C GLU A 55 16.79 -9.20 3.52
N GLY A 56 17.29 -9.78 4.61
CA GLY A 56 17.90 -9.04 5.72
C GLY A 56 16.92 -8.78 6.86
N ASP A 57 16.98 -7.57 7.45
CA ASP A 57 16.05 -7.13 8.51
C ASP A 57 14.71 -6.69 7.89
N PRO A 58 13.62 -7.47 8.07
CA PRO A 58 12.34 -7.18 7.44
C PRO A 58 11.69 -5.91 7.98
N SER A 59 11.85 -5.62 9.28
CA SER A 59 11.26 -4.46 9.95
C SER A 59 11.88 -3.16 9.45
N LYS A 60 13.20 -3.14 9.34
CA LYS A 60 13.93 -2.00 8.77
C LYS A 60 13.63 -1.81 7.29
N THR A 61 13.60 -2.90 6.52
CA THR A 61 13.38 -2.80 5.08
C THR A 61 11.93 -2.39 4.76
N TRP A 62 10.95 -2.85 5.56
CA TRP A 62 9.58 -2.37 5.49
C TRP A 62 9.48 -0.85 5.72
N LYS A 63 10.07 -0.33 6.80
CA LYS A 63 10.00 1.11 7.13
C LYS A 63 10.59 1.98 6.02
N ILE A 64 11.73 1.58 5.47
CA ILE A 64 12.38 2.30 4.36
C ILE A 64 11.50 2.27 3.11
N TRP A 65 10.96 1.10 2.78
CA TRP A 65 10.08 0.96 1.61
C TRP A 65 8.79 1.78 1.77
N LEU A 66 8.15 1.74 2.93
CA LEU A 66 6.94 2.49 3.23
C LEU A 66 7.17 4.00 3.07
N GLN A 67 8.29 4.50 3.59
CA GLN A 67 8.64 5.92 3.45
C GLN A 67 8.76 6.33 1.97
N HIS A 68 9.36 5.50 1.12
CA HIS A 68 9.46 5.76 -0.31
C HIS A 68 8.10 5.65 -1.02
N PHE A 69 7.25 4.72 -0.59
CA PHE A 69 5.90 4.59 -1.11
C PHE A 69 5.05 5.82 -0.77
N GLU A 70 5.12 6.35 0.44
CA GLU A 70 4.43 7.60 0.83
C GLU A 70 4.86 8.80 -0.05
N TRP A 71 6.15 8.93 -0.33
CA TRP A 71 6.64 9.99 -1.25
C TRP A 71 6.10 9.80 -2.66
N PHE A 72 6.10 8.56 -3.15
CA PHE A 72 5.52 8.23 -4.46
C PHE A 72 4.02 8.52 -4.49
N GLU A 73 3.27 8.11 -3.46
CA GLU A 73 1.83 8.32 -3.31
C GLU A 73 1.47 9.80 -3.43
N GLN A 74 2.18 10.66 -2.69
CA GLN A 74 2.02 12.11 -2.73
C GLN A 74 2.35 12.66 -4.12
N ALA A 75 3.48 12.24 -4.70
CA ALA A 75 3.95 12.75 -5.99
C ALA A 75 3.02 12.40 -7.16
N VAL A 76 2.32 11.27 -7.10
CA VAL A 76 1.36 10.83 -8.15
C VAL A 76 -0.10 11.08 -7.79
N ASN A 77 -0.36 11.78 -6.67
CA ASN A 77 -1.68 12.02 -6.10
C ASN A 77 -2.51 10.73 -5.99
N LEU A 78 -1.89 9.65 -5.54
CA LEU A 78 -2.53 8.33 -5.47
C LEU A 78 -3.74 8.36 -4.53
N GLY A 79 -3.68 9.09 -3.42
CA GLY A 79 -4.80 9.28 -2.49
C GLY A 79 -6.03 9.98 -3.09
N LEU A 80 -5.92 10.62 -4.27
CA LEU A 80 -7.07 11.18 -5.00
C LEU A 80 -7.69 10.20 -6.01
N LYS A 81 -7.07 9.03 -6.22
CA LYS A 81 -7.58 8.01 -7.15
C LYS A 81 -8.64 7.15 -6.48
N SER A 82 -9.40 6.40 -7.28
CA SER A 82 -10.36 5.43 -6.75
C SER A 82 -9.68 4.36 -5.89
N ASN A 83 -10.43 3.78 -4.96
CA ASN A 83 -9.92 2.74 -4.06
C ASN A 83 -9.30 1.56 -4.83
N ASP A 84 -9.93 1.13 -5.91
CA ASP A 84 -9.43 0.05 -6.76
C ASP A 84 -8.08 0.43 -7.42
N GLN A 85 -7.93 1.68 -7.84
CA GLN A 85 -6.67 2.19 -8.39
C GLN A 85 -5.58 2.32 -7.32
N GLN A 86 -5.93 2.73 -6.09
CA GLN A 86 -4.99 2.80 -4.97
C GLN A 86 -4.45 1.41 -4.63
N ILE A 87 -5.36 0.44 -4.43
CA ILE A 87 -5.01 -0.95 -4.11
C ILE A 87 -4.20 -1.57 -5.25
N SER A 88 -4.64 -1.41 -6.50
CA SER A 88 -3.93 -1.97 -7.65
C SER A 88 -2.51 -1.39 -7.78
N THR A 89 -2.36 -0.09 -7.54
CA THR A 89 -1.04 0.56 -7.58
C THR A 89 -0.14 0.05 -6.45
N PHE A 90 -0.66 -0.02 -5.22
CA PHE A 90 0.09 -0.56 -4.08
C PHE A 90 0.56 -1.98 -4.35
N MET A 91 -0.35 -2.86 -4.79
CA MET A 91 -0.04 -4.27 -5.08
C MET A 91 0.97 -4.43 -6.21
N MET A 92 0.90 -3.58 -7.25
CA MET A 92 1.87 -3.59 -8.34
C MET A 92 3.27 -3.12 -7.89
N VAL A 93 3.33 -2.15 -6.98
CA VAL A 93 4.58 -1.53 -6.54
C VAL A 93 5.28 -2.34 -5.44
N ILE A 94 4.54 -2.97 -4.53
CA ILE A 94 5.13 -3.78 -3.45
C ILE A 94 5.81 -5.05 -3.96
N GLY A 95 5.34 -5.60 -5.09
CA GLY A 95 5.95 -6.73 -5.78
C GLY A 95 5.31 -8.09 -5.48
N SER A 96 5.67 -9.08 -6.31
CA SER A 96 5.09 -10.43 -6.35
C SER A 96 5.22 -11.22 -5.04
N ASN A 97 6.29 -11.02 -4.28
CA ASN A 97 6.50 -11.72 -3.00
C ASN A 97 5.38 -11.42 -2.00
N TRP A 98 4.73 -10.26 -2.10
CA TRP A 98 3.63 -9.89 -1.22
C TRP A 98 2.28 -10.47 -1.65
N PHE A 99 2.10 -10.79 -2.94
CA PHE A 99 0.91 -11.51 -3.40
C PHE A 99 0.86 -12.91 -2.80
N GLU A 100 2.00 -13.59 -2.70
CA GLU A 100 2.06 -14.92 -2.08
C GLU A 100 1.75 -14.84 -0.59
N ILE A 101 2.26 -13.84 0.12
CA ILE A 101 1.96 -13.64 1.54
C ILE A 101 0.49 -13.25 1.73
N TYR A 102 -0.06 -12.33 0.93
CA TYR A 102 -1.46 -11.93 0.99
C TYR A 102 -2.42 -13.09 0.67
N ASN A 103 -2.12 -13.90 -0.34
CA ASN A 103 -2.96 -15.03 -0.76
C ASN A 103 -2.82 -16.25 0.17
N ASN A 104 -1.66 -16.46 0.77
CA ASN A 104 -1.41 -17.58 1.70
C ASN A 104 -1.66 -17.21 3.17
N TRP A 105 -1.90 -15.94 3.50
CA TRP A 105 -2.36 -15.57 4.84
C TRP A 105 -3.84 -15.93 4.97
N PRO A 106 -4.23 -16.85 5.86
CA PRO A 106 -5.63 -17.13 6.10
C PRO A 106 -6.27 -15.88 6.67
N LEU A 107 -7.07 -15.19 5.86
CA LEU A 107 -8.02 -14.17 6.33
C LEU A 107 -9.20 -14.88 7.01
N GLU A 108 -8.91 -15.70 8.02
CA GLU A 108 -9.96 -16.17 8.93
C GLU A 108 -10.37 -14.97 9.79
N LYS A 109 -11.62 -14.55 9.58
CA LYS A 109 -12.32 -13.61 10.45
C LYS A 109 -12.25 -14.13 11.88
N HIS A 110 -11.46 -13.49 12.72
CA HIS A 110 -11.64 -13.51 14.18
C HIS A 110 -12.32 -12.22 14.62
#